data_AF-A0A0M3JYG5-F1
#
_entry.id   AF-A0A0M3JYG5-F1
#
_cell.length_a   1.000
_cell.length_b   1.000
_cell.length_c   1.000
_cell.angle_alpha   90.00
_cell.angle_beta   90.00
_cell.angle_gamma   90.00
#
_symmetry.space_group_name_H-M   'P 1'
#
loop_
_entity.id
_entity.type
_entity.pdbx_description
1 polymer ?
#
loop_
_entity_poly.entity_id
_entity_poly.type
_entity_poly.pdbx_seq_one_letter_code
_entity_poly.pdbx_strand_id
1 'polypeptide(L)'
;MIEALHKELKDAESIKEARAVIIAAEGRVYSSGHDINELKSSEGVEKHKRLFNSCAAMLSHIQTMSLPVIAEVNGIAAAAGCQLVATCDIVIAGKTSKFSVPGAKVGVFCSTPGIPLARCIPRKVALDMLLTADYIDADKALQVGLVSRVVDDNLVHQEAVSVAKKIASLSRSIVSLGKNFFYTQVELAINDAYRMGSRVMVDTLRLVDSQEGIDAFVNKRKPNWTNTNKKAH
;
A
#
# COMPACT_ATOMS: atom_id res chain seq x y z
N MET A 1 -6.52 5.38 -16.92
CA MET A 1 -6.62 5.26 -15.45
C MET A 1 -5.25 5.06 -14.78
N ILE A 2 -4.49 4.00 -15.11
CA ILE A 2 -3.18 3.71 -14.48
C ILE A 2 -2.22 4.92 -14.50
N GLU A 3 -2.03 5.54 -15.66
CA GLU A 3 -1.15 6.70 -15.80
C GLU A 3 -1.61 7.90 -14.96
N ALA A 4 -2.93 8.13 -14.89
CA ALA A 4 -3.51 9.19 -14.09
C ALA A 4 -3.27 8.95 -12.60
N LEU A 5 -3.58 7.75 -12.09
CA LEU A 5 -3.32 7.40 -10.68
C LEU A 5 -1.83 7.48 -10.35
N HIS A 6 -0.95 7.01 -11.24
CA HIS A 6 0.49 7.12 -11.04
C HIS A 6 0.95 8.58 -10.98
N LYS A 7 0.39 9.45 -11.81
CA LYS A 7 0.67 10.88 -11.76
C LYS A 7 0.22 11.49 -10.43
N GLU A 8 -1.01 11.23 -9.99
CA GLU A 8 -1.52 11.76 -8.71
C GLU A 8 -0.69 11.30 -7.51
N LEU A 9 -0.18 10.06 -7.52
CA LEU A 9 0.74 9.57 -6.48
C LEU A 9 2.06 10.37 -6.45
N LYS A 10 2.61 10.72 -7.61
CA LYS A 10 3.83 11.55 -7.72
C LYS A 10 3.59 12.99 -7.27
N ASP A 11 2.45 13.54 -7.66
CA ASP A 11 2.07 14.91 -7.29
C ASP A 11 1.84 15.01 -5.77
N ALA A 12 1.18 14.01 -5.17
CA ALA A 12 0.98 13.95 -3.72
C ALA A 12 2.31 13.92 -2.95
N GLU A 13 3.32 13.19 -3.42
CA GLU A 13 4.64 13.16 -2.82
C GLU A 13 5.33 14.54 -2.83
N SER A 14 5.09 15.32 -3.88
CA SER A 14 5.64 16.67 -4.06
C SER A 14 5.02 17.72 -3.13
N ILE A 15 3.85 17.42 -2.53
CA ILE A 15 3.21 18.30 -1.53
C ILE A 15 3.97 18.18 -0.21
N LYS A 16 4.54 19.30 0.28
CA LYS A 16 5.37 19.30 1.51
C LYS A 16 4.56 18.96 2.76
N GLU A 17 3.30 19.36 2.78
CA GLU A 17 2.35 19.20 3.87
C GLU A 17 1.68 17.83 3.88
N ALA A 18 1.76 17.06 2.80
CA ALA A 18 1.19 15.71 2.73
C ALA A 18 1.88 14.77 3.73
N ARG A 19 1.10 13.88 4.34
CA ARG A 19 1.56 12.93 5.36
C ARG A 19 1.16 11.49 5.09
N ALA A 20 0.10 11.28 4.33
CA ALA A 20 -0.37 9.98 3.85
C ALA A 20 -1.24 10.22 2.61
N VAL A 21 -1.42 9.18 1.80
CA VAL A 21 -2.37 9.14 0.67
C VAL A 21 -3.47 8.15 1.01
N ILE A 22 -4.73 8.51 0.76
CA ILE A 22 -5.85 7.57 0.79
C ILE A 22 -6.29 7.34 -0.66
N ILE A 23 -6.29 6.09 -1.10
CA ILE A 23 -6.86 5.67 -2.38
C ILE A 23 -8.26 5.13 -2.09
N ALA A 24 -9.27 5.86 -2.55
CA ALA A 24 -10.68 5.49 -2.48
C ALA A 24 -11.26 5.31 -3.88
N ALA A 25 -12.47 4.78 -3.95
CA ALA A 25 -13.20 4.58 -5.20
C ALA A 25 -14.66 5.00 -5.05
N GLU A 26 -15.26 5.44 -6.14
CA GLU A 26 -16.69 5.77 -6.19
C GLU A 26 -17.53 4.55 -6.58
N GLY A 27 -18.67 4.36 -5.91
CA GLY A 27 -19.62 3.29 -6.22
C GLY A 27 -19.36 1.98 -5.46
N ARG A 28 -19.93 0.88 -5.97
CA ARG A 28 -19.96 -0.44 -5.29
C ARG A 28 -18.75 -1.33 -5.59
N VAL A 29 -17.90 -0.92 -6.53
CA VAL A 29 -16.73 -1.67 -6.95
C VAL A 29 -15.53 -0.78 -6.72
N TYR A 30 -14.61 -1.22 -5.86
CA TYR A 30 -13.36 -0.50 -5.62
C TYR A 30 -12.51 -0.50 -6.90
N SER A 31 -12.30 -1.68 -7.48
CA SER A 31 -11.69 -1.84 -8.80
C SER A 31 -11.88 -3.26 -9.30
N SER A 32 -12.29 -3.41 -10.56
CA SER A 32 -12.38 -4.70 -11.25
C SER A 32 -11.07 -5.13 -11.92
N GLY A 33 -10.02 -4.30 -11.84
CA GLY A 33 -8.76 -4.50 -12.54
C GLY A 33 -8.72 -3.89 -13.94
N HIS A 34 -7.94 -4.48 -14.85
CA HIS A 34 -7.82 -4.00 -16.22
C HIS A 34 -9.15 -4.07 -16.98
N ASP A 35 -9.37 -3.14 -17.91
CA ASP A 35 -10.45 -3.27 -18.87
C ASP A 35 -10.14 -4.45 -19.79
N ILE A 36 -11.02 -5.46 -19.78
CA ILE A 36 -10.84 -6.69 -20.55
C ILE A 36 -10.81 -6.43 -22.06
N ASN A 37 -11.40 -5.31 -22.53
CA ASN A 37 -11.34 -4.93 -23.93
C ASN A 37 -9.92 -4.53 -24.36
N GLU A 38 -9.11 -3.98 -23.44
CA GLU A 38 -7.72 -3.63 -23.70
C GLU A 38 -6.77 -4.85 -23.71
N LEU A 39 -7.28 -6.04 -23.36
CA LEU A 39 -6.51 -7.29 -23.31
C LEU A 39 -6.78 -8.22 -24.51
N LYS A 40 -7.63 -7.81 -25.44
CA LYS A 40 -7.92 -8.59 -26.65
C LYS A 40 -6.67 -8.67 -27.52
N SER A 41 -6.48 -9.80 -28.21
CA SER A 41 -5.33 -9.99 -29.11
C SER A 41 -5.21 -8.91 -30.19
N SER A 42 -6.34 -8.32 -30.61
CA SER A 42 -6.41 -7.20 -31.58
C SER A 42 -5.66 -5.94 -31.14
N GLU A 43 -5.47 -5.74 -29.83
CA GLU A 43 -4.77 -4.58 -29.27
C GLU A 43 -3.25 -4.65 -29.47
N GLY A 44 -2.72 -5.85 -29.71
CA GLY A 44 -1.31 -6.08 -30.03
C GLY A 44 -0.38 -6.13 -28.82
N VAL A 45 0.69 -6.91 -28.97
CA VAL A 45 1.64 -7.23 -27.88
C VAL A 45 2.29 -5.98 -27.27
N GLU A 46 2.64 -4.98 -28.07
CA GLU A 46 3.29 -3.76 -27.57
C GLU A 46 2.35 -2.88 -26.72
N LYS A 47 1.04 -2.89 -26.99
CA LYS A 47 0.07 -2.22 -26.13
C LYS A 47 -0.07 -2.96 -24.80
N HIS A 48 -0.17 -4.29 -24.83
CA HIS A 48 -0.21 -5.11 -23.61
C HIS A 48 1.05 -4.92 -22.74
N LYS A 49 2.24 -4.93 -23.35
CA LYS A 49 3.51 -4.67 -22.63
C LYS A 49 3.48 -3.32 -21.93
N ARG A 50 3.09 -2.26 -22.64
CA ARG A 50 2.99 -0.91 -22.06
C ARG A 50 1.98 -0.87 -20.91
N LEU A 51 0.82 -1.50 -21.07
CA LEU A 51 -0.22 -1.55 -20.04
C LEU A 51 0.29 -2.22 -18.75
N PHE A 52 0.86 -3.43 -18.85
CA PHE A 52 1.35 -4.15 -17.68
C PHE A 52 2.60 -3.51 -17.06
N ASN A 53 3.52 -2.98 -17.86
CA ASN A 53 4.69 -2.26 -17.35
C ASN A 53 4.29 -0.98 -16.61
N SER A 54 3.31 -0.23 -17.13
CA SER A 54 2.80 0.97 -16.47
C SER A 54 2.10 0.64 -15.14
N CYS A 55 1.34 -0.46 -15.11
CA CYS A 55 0.72 -0.96 -13.89
C CYS A 55 1.78 -1.36 -12.85
N ALA A 56 2.78 -2.14 -13.25
CA ALA A 56 3.88 -2.55 -12.38
C ALA A 56 4.67 -1.35 -11.83
N ALA A 57 4.95 -0.35 -12.68
CA ALA A 57 5.64 0.87 -12.26
C ALA A 57 4.83 1.66 -11.23
N MET A 58 3.52 1.83 -11.44
CA MET A 58 2.64 2.50 -10.48
C MET A 58 2.59 1.77 -9.14
N LEU A 59 2.45 0.44 -9.15
CA LEU A 59 2.38 -0.36 -7.95
C LEU A 59 3.72 -0.39 -7.19
N SER A 60 4.85 -0.46 -7.89
CA SER A 60 6.17 -0.34 -7.27
C SER A 60 6.40 1.04 -6.66
N HIS A 61 5.86 2.09 -7.29
CA HIS A 61 5.92 3.45 -6.75
C HIS A 61 5.14 3.58 -5.42
N ILE A 62 4.01 2.90 -5.26
CA ILE A 62 3.26 2.88 -3.99
C ILE A 62 4.13 2.39 -2.83
N GLN A 63 4.97 1.36 -3.05
CA GLN A 63 5.84 0.79 -2.00
C GLN A 63 7.08 1.64 -1.73
N THR A 64 7.57 2.37 -2.73
CA THR A 64 8.84 3.13 -2.66
C THR A 64 8.66 4.63 -2.41
N MET A 65 7.44 5.16 -2.54
CA MET A 65 7.17 6.57 -2.25
C MET A 65 7.27 6.86 -0.74
N SER A 66 7.61 8.11 -0.42
CA SER A 66 7.84 8.62 0.94
C SER A 66 6.59 8.73 1.80
N LEU A 67 5.39 8.72 1.21
CA LEU A 67 4.13 8.78 1.94
C LEU A 67 3.56 7.37 2.13
N PRO A 68 3.04 7.03 3.32
CA PRO A 68 2.18 5.86 3.49
C PRO A 68 0.91 5.98 2.64
N VAL A 69 0.48 4.87 2.07
CA VAL A 69 -0.68 4.74 1.20
C VAL A 69 -1.70 3.82 1.85
N ILE A 70 -2.91 4.33 2.05
CA ILE A 70 -4.03 3.65 2.67
C ILE A 70 -5.05 3.32 1.57
N ALA A 71 -5.44 2.06 1.42
CA ALA A 71 -6.58 1.68 0.60
C ALA A 71 -7.87 1.79 1.43
N GLU A 72 -8.83 2.59 0.95
CA GLU A 72 -10.18 2.69 1.48
C GLU A 72 -11.12 1.82 0.62
N VAL A 73 -11.36 0.58 1.06
CA VAL A 73 -12.06 -0.43 0.25
C VAL A 73 -13.49 -0.62 0.75
N ASN A 74 -14.44 0.03 0.10
CA ASN A 74 -15.87 -0.16 0.32
C ASN A 74 -16.53 -0.80 -0.91
N GLY A 75 -16.41 -2.13 -1.03
CA GLY A 75 -16.95 -2.89 -2.16
C GLY A 75 -16.00 -3.95 -2.71
N ILE A 76 -16.15 -4.25 -4.00
CA ILE A 76 -15.43 -5.36 -4.63
C ILE A 76 -14.06 -4.91 -5.16
N ALA A 77 -12.99 -5.60 -4.76
CA ALA A 77 -11.66 -5.49 -5.34
C ALA A 77 -11.28 -6.80 -6.04
N ALA A 78 -11.17 -6.78 -7.37
CA ALA A 78 -10.92 -7.96 -8.18
C ALA A 78 -9.70 -7.80 -9.09
N ALA A 79 -8.98 -8.89 -9.36
CA ALA A 79 -7.82 -8.93 -10.27
C ALA A 79 -6.78 -7.85 -9.91
N ALA A 80 -6.46 -6.94 -10.84
CA ALA A 80 -5.53 -5.84 -10.58
C ALA A 80 -6.06 -4.83 -9.54
N GLY A 81 -7.37 -4.81 -9.27
CA GLY A 81 -7.94 -4.09 -8.13
C GLY A 81 -7.55 -4.72 -6.78
N CYS A 82 -7.58 -6.05 -6.68
CA CYS A 82 -7.07 -6.75 -5.50
C CYS A 82 -5.53 -6.65 -5.39
N GLN A 83 -4.83 -6.59 -6.53
CA GLN A 83 -3.39 -6.30 -6.58
C GLN A 83 -3.09 -4.94 -5.95
N LEU A 84 -3.84 -3.88 -6.32
CA LEU A 84 -3.68 -2.54 -5.76
C LEU A 84 -3.88 -2.54 -4.25
N VAL A 85 -4.91 -3.23 -3.75
CA VAL A 85 -5.16 -3.39 -2.31
C VAL A 85 -3.96 -4.05 -1.62
N ALA A 86 -3.50 -5.20 -2.12
CA ALA A 86 -2.38 -5.95 -1.54
C ALA A 86 -1.03 -5.20 -1.60
N THR A 87 -0.92 -4.18 -2.45
CA THR A 87 0.28 -3.34 -2.59
C THR A 87 0.29 -2.15 -1.62
N CYS A 88 -0.87 -1.66 -1.17
CA CYS A 88 -0.96 -0.53 -0.23
C CYS A 88 -0.39 -0.89 1.16
N ASP A 89 0.09 0.10 1.91
CA ASP A 89 0.70 -0.11 3.23
C ASP A 89 -0.32 -0.53 4.29
N ILE A 90 -1.51 0.09 4.22
CA ILE A 90 -2.62 -0.16 5.15
C ILE A 90 -3.91 -0.29 4.35
N VAL A 91 -4.77 -1.21 4.74
CA VAL A 91 -6.06 -1.44 4.08
C VAL A 91 -7.18 -1.38 5.10
N ILE A 92 -8.14 -0.50 4.86
CA ILE A 92 -9.38 -0.39 5.63
C ILE A 92 -10.51 -0.89 4.73
N ALA A 93 -11.27 -1.88 5.19
CA ALA A 93 -12.36 -2.47 4.42
C ALA A 93 -13.70 -2.35 5.13
N GLY A 94 -14.76 -2.17 4.35
CA GLY A 94 -16.14 -2.38 4.80
C GLY A 94 -16.44 -3.87 5.00
N LYS A 95 -17.37 -4.19 5.91
CA LYS A 95 -17.85 -5.57 6.15
C LYS A 95 -18.34 -6.27 4.89
N THR A 96 -18.94 -5.54 3.95
CA THR A 96 -19.46 -6.14 2.71
C THR A 96 -18.43 -6.25 1.58
N SER A 97 -17.21 -5.77 1.80
CA SER A 97 -16.14 -5.82 0.81
C SER A 97 -15.74 -7.27 0.48
N LYS A 98 -15.37 -7.49 -0.79
CA LYS A 98 -14.97 -8.80 -1.32
C LYS A 98 -13.69 -8.68 -2.13
N PHE A 99 -12.81 -9.65 -1.98
CA PHE A 99 -11.49 -9.67 -2.61
C PHE A 99 -11.33 -10.94 -3.44
N SER A 100 -10.87 -10.79 -4.70
CA SER A 100 -10.64 -11.95 -5.58
C SER A 100 -9.55 -11.67 -6.61
N VAL A 101 -9.00 -12.74 -7.16
CA VAL A 101 -8.07 -12.70 -8.31
C VAL A 101 -8.61 -13.62 -9.41
N PRO A 102 -9.75 -13.25 -10.04
CA PRO A 102 -10.60 -14.21 -10.75
C PRO A 102 -10.18 -14.48 -12.20
N GLY A 103 -9.00 -14.01 -12.62
CA GLY A 103 -8.61 -14.00 -14.04
C GLY A 103 -8.60 -15.38 -14.71
N ALA A 104 -8.42 -16.46 -13.95
CA ALA A 104 -8.55 -17.83 -14.45
C ALA A 104 -9.92 -18.12 -15.08
N LYS A 105 -11.01 -17.51 -14.59
CA LYS A 105 -12.36 -17.64 -15.16
C LYS A 105 -12.49 -17.08 -16.58
N VAL A 106 -11.55 -16.22 -17.00
CA VAL A 106 -11.52 -15.62 -18.34
C VAL A 106 -10.26 -16.01 -19.13
N GLY A 107 -9.55 -17.06 -18.70
CA GLY A 107 -8.36 -17.58 -19.39
C GLY A 107 -7.10 -16.74 -19.23
N VAL A 108 -7.07 -15.78 -18.30
CA VAL A 108 -5.91 -14.92 -18.01
C VAL A 108 -5.53 -15.08 -16.55
N PHE A 109 -4.60 -15.99 -16.25
CA PHE A 109 -4.15 -16.20 -14.88
C PHE A 109 -3.66 -14.88 -14.26
N CYS A 110 -4.06 -14.59 -13.02
CA CYS A 110 -3.69 -13.37 -12.31
C CYS A 110 -2.24 -13.40 -11.82
N SER A 111 -1.29 -13.55 -12.74
CA SER A 111 0.15 -13.66 -12.47
C SER A 111 0.69 -12.41 -11.75
N THR A 112 0.38 -11.22 -12.25
CA THR A 112 0.81 -9.95 -11.63
C THR A 112 0.07 -9.66 -10.32
N PRO A 113 -1.27 -9.83 -10.19
CA PRO A 113 -1.93 -9.76 -8.89
C PRO A 113 -1.41 -10.75 -7.85
N GLY A 114 -0.96 -11.94 -8.27
CA GLY A 114 -0.41 -12.95 -7.37
C GLY A 114 0.91 -12.53 -6.69
N ILE A 115 1.64 -11.56 -7.25
CA ILE A 115 2.94 -11.09 -6.71
C ILE A 115 2.77 -10.46 -5.31
N PRO A 116 1.98 -9.38 -5.11
CA PRO A 116 1.78 -8.84 -3.77
C PRO A 116 0.91 -9.74 -2.90
N LEU A 117 -0.05 -10.47 -3.48
CA LEU A 117 -0.91 -11.40 -2.72
C LEU A 117 -0.06 -12.45 -1.99
N ALA A 118 0.87 -13.11 -2.70
CA ALA A 118 1.74 -14.11 -2.10
C ALA A 118 2.76 -13.53 -1.07
N ARG A 119 2.93 -12.20 -1.03
CA ARG A 119 3.81 -11.52 -0.08
C ARG A 119 3.09 -11.05 1.18
N CYS A 120 1.77 -10.85 1.13
CA CYS A 120 1.00 -10.37 2.29
C CYS A 120 0.11 -11.43 2.97
N ILE A 121 -0.22 -12.54 2.30
CA ILE A 121 -1.09 -13.60 2.88
C ILE A 121 -0.45 -15.00 2.82
N PRO A 122 -0.93 -15.98 3.63
CA PRO A 122 -0.43 -17.34 3.58
C PRO A 122 -0.53 -17.96 2.19
N ARG A 123 0.54 -18.64 1.76
CA ARG A 123 0.67 -19.23 0.42
C ARG A 123 -0.53 -20.09 0.01
N LYS A 124 -1.12 -20.85 0.94
CA LYS A 124 -2.27 -21.71 0.65
C LYS A 124 -3.53 -20.92 0.35
N VAL A 125 -3.75 -19.80 1.04
CA VAL A 125 -4.88 -18.91 0.77
C VAL A 125 -4.67 -18.21 -0.58
N ALA A 126 -3.46 -17.69 -0.84
CA ALA A 126 -3.15 -17.05 -2.13
C ALA A 126 -3.36 -18.00 -3.32
N LEU A 127 -2.87 -19.24 -3.22
CA LEU A 127 -3.06 -20.26 -4.27
C LEU A 127 -4.52 -20.67 -4.42
N ASP A 128 -5.26 -20.82 -3.31
CA ASP A 128 -6.68 -21.13 -3.35
C ASP A 128 -7.44 -20.05 -4.14
N MET A 129 -7.26 -18.77 -3.79
CA MET A 129 -7.88 -17.65 -4.53
C MET A 129 -7.48 -17.61 -6.01
N LEU A 130 -6.19 -17.83 -6.33
CA LEU A 130 -5.67 -17.77 -7.70
C LEU A 130 -6.15 -18.92 -8.58
N LEU A 131 -6.27 -20.14 -8.02
CA LEU A 131 -6.62 -21.34 -8.75
C LEU A 131 -8.14 -21.56 -8.86
N THR A 132 -8.89 -21.19 -7.82
CA THR A 132 -10.37 -21.31 -7.81
C THR A 132 -11.05 -20.07 -8.38
N ALA A 133 -10.35 -18.93 -8.39
CA ALA A 133 -10.93 -17.63 -8.74
C ALA A 133 -12.11 -17.22 -7.85
N ASP A 134 -12.17 -17.74 -6.63
CA ASP A 134 -13.22 -17.41 -5.66
C ASP A 134 -12.90 -16.15 -4.85
N TYR A 135 -13.95 -15.61 -4.24
CA TYR A 135 -13.85 -14.45 -3.36
C TYR A 135 -13.52 -14.89 -1.94
N ILE A 136 -12.75 -14.06 -1.24
CA ILE A 136 -12.80 -14.00 0.22
C ILE A 136 -13.55 -12.74 0.65
N ASP A 137 -14.30 -12.82 1.73
CA ASP A 137 -14.95 -11.67 2.36
C ASP A 137 -13.98 -10.85 3.21
N ALA A 138 -14.45 -9.71 3.73
CA ALA A 138 -13.64 -8.79 4.54
C ALA A 138 -13.09 -9.45 5.81
N ASP A 139 -13.89 -10.26 6.50
CA ASP A 139 -13.48 -10.94 7.73
C ASP A 139 -12.37 -11.96 7.46
N LYS A 140 -12.51 -12.75 6.39
CA LYS A 140 -11.45 -13.66 5.96
C LYS A 140 -10.21 -12.89 5.51
N ALA A 141 -10.37 -11.79 4.79
CA ALA A 141 -9.28 -10.94 4.35
C ALA A 141 -8.49 -10.34 5.52
N LEU A 142 -9.17 -9.95 6.60
CA LEU A 142 -8.56 -9.53 7.86
C LEU A 142 -7.80 -10.69 8.52
N GLN A 143 -8.42 -11.87 8.64
CA GLN A 143 -7.82 -13.05 9.26
C GLN A 143 -6.49 -13.45 8.60
N VAL A 144 -6.40 -13.33 7.28
CA VAL A 144 -5.23 -13.77 6.50
C VAL A 144 -4.21 -12.65 6.26
N GLY A 145 -4.46 -11.43 6.74
CA GLY A 145 -3.54 -10.30 6.62
C GLY A 145 -3.61 -9.52 5.29
N LEU A 146 -4.62 -9.75 4.46
CA LEU A 146 -4.85 -8.92 3.26
C LEU A 146 -5.37 -7.52 3.63
N VAL A 147 -6.16 -7.45 4.71
CA VAL A 147 -6.78 -6.22 5.20
C VAL A 147 -6.25 -5.91 6.60
N SER A 148 -6.01 -4.64 6.91
CA SER A 148 -5.53 -4.21 8.23
C SER A 148 -6.67 -4.01 9.23
N ARG A 149 -7.82 -3.50 8.78
CA ARG A 149 -9.02 -3.27 9.61
C ARG A 149 -10.30 -3.49 8.81
N VAL A 150 -11.31 -4.06 9.48
CA VAL A 150 -12.68 -4.17 8.96
C VAL A 150 -13.59 -3.36 9.86
N VAL A 151 -14.41 -2.51 9.26
CA VAL A 151 -15.41 -1.66 9.96
C VAL A 151 -16.74 -1.73 9.24
N ASP A 152 -17.81 -1.20 9.84
CA ASP A 152 -19.08 -1.04 9.13
C ASP A 152 -18.89 -0.20 7.86
N ASP A 153 -19.61 -0.54 6.79
CA ASP A 153 -19.43 0.06 5.46
C ASP A 153 -19.56 1.60 5.45
N ASN A 154 -20.38 2.15 6.34
CA ASN A 154 -20.57 3.60 6.50
C ASN A 154 -19.45 4.28 7.32
N LEU A 155 -18.54 3.51 7.92
CA LEU A 155 -17.42 4.02 8.74
C LEU A 155 -16.06 3.89 8.04
N VAL A 156 -15.99 3.26 6.86
CA VAL A 156 -14.72 2.98 6.15
C VAL A 156 -13.92 4.27 5.92
N HIS A 157 -14.56 5.31 5.38
CA HIS A 157 -13.92 6.61 5.16
C HIS A 157 -13.43 7.25 6.46
N GLN A 158 -14.29 7.27 7.49
CA GLN A 158 -13.93 7.84 8.79
C GLN A 158 -12.72 7.13 9.39
N GLU A 159 -12.65 5.80 9.28
CA GLU A 159 -11.55 5.02 9.80
C GLU A 159 -10.25 5.21 8.99
N ALA A 160 -10.34 5.30 7.66
CA ALA A 160 -9.19 5.64 6.80
C ALA A 160 -8.62 7.02 7.14
N VAL A 161 -9.48 8.04 7.31
CA VAL A 161 -9.07 9.39 7.74
C VAL A 161 -8.50 9.37 9.16
N SER A 162 -9.07 8.58 10.08
CA SER A 162 -8.55 8.40 11.44
C SER A 162 -7.12 7.85 11.42
N VAL A 163 -6.84 6.84 10.58
CA VAL A 163 -5.50 6.31 10.39
C VAL A 163 -4.56 7.35 9.77
N ALA A 164 -4.99 8.04 8.73
CA ALA A 164 -4.19 9.09 8.09
C ALA A 164 -3.83 10.21 9.08
N LYS A 165 -4.75 10.60 9.97
CA LYS A 165 -4.51 11.59 11.04
C LYS A 165 -3.51 11.09 12.07
N LYS A 166 -3.53 9.81 12.43
CA LYS A 166 -2.52 9.21 13.31
C LYS A 166 -1.13 9.28 12.67
N ILE A 167 -1.01 8.92 11.40
CA ILE A 167 0.24 9.05 10.63
C ILE A 167 0.69 10.51 10.56
N ALA A 168 -0.23 11.44 10.27
CA ALA A 168 0.05 12.87 10.18
C ALA A 168 0.50 13.51 11.50
N SER A 169 0.20 12.86 12.65
CA SER A 169 0.68 13.30 13.97
C SER A 169 2.14 12.92 14.26
N LEU A 170 2.76 12.11 13.41
CA LEU A 170 4.16 11.70 13.48
C LEU A 170 5.03 12.54 12.55
N SER A 171 6.35 12.48 12.73
CA SER A 171 7.28 13.12 11.80
C SER A 171 7.25 12.43 10.42
N ARG A 172 6.99 13.22 9.37
CA ARG A 172 7.02 12.73 7.98
C ARG A 172 8.34 12.07 7.60
N SER A 173 9.47 12.65 8.00
CA SER A 173 10.81 12.15 7.64
C SER A 173 11.09 10.80 8.29
N ILE A 174 10.71 10.65 9.56
CA ILE A 174 10.86 9.38 10.29
C ILE A 174 9.97 8.28 9.70
N VAL A 175 8.71 8.58 9.42
CA VAL A 175 7.77 7.62 8.80
C VAL A 175 8.26 7.18 7.42
N SER A 176 8.70 8.13 6.58
CA SER A 176 9.24 7.85 5.25
C SER A 176 10.48 6.93 5.28
N LEU A 177 11.43 7.22 6.18
CA LEU A 177 12.61 6.38 6.37
C LEU A 177 12.25 4.98 6.86
N GLY A 178 11.32 4.89 7.82
CA GLY A 178 10.82 3.62 8.35
C GLY A 178 10.15 2.75 7.28
N LYS A 179 9.28 3.35 6.45
CA LYS A 179 8.62 2.67 5.33
C LYS A 179 9.65 2.12 4.33
N ASN A 180 10.57 2.96 3.87
CA ASN A 180 11.60 2.56 2.91
C ASN A 180 12.50 1.45 3.46
N PHE A 181 12.91 1.58 4.73
CA PHE A 181 13.66 0.52 5.41
C PHE A 181 12.87 -0.78 5.48
N PHE A 182 11.59 -0.73 5.84
CA PHE A 182 10.75 -1.92 5.95
C PHE A 182 10.70 -2.71 4.63
N TYR A 183 10.38 -2.06 3.52
CA TYR A 183 10.31 -2.75 2.22
C TYR A 183 11.66 -3.28 1.75
N THR A 184 12.76 -2.56 2.06
CA THR A 184 14.09 -3.02 1.68
C THR A 184 14.52 -4.23 2.52
N GLN A 185 14.32 -4.19 3.84
CA GLN A 185 14.87 -5.21 4.73
C GLN A 185 14.19 -6.57 4.59
N VAL A 186 12.89 -6.61 4.27
CA VAL A 186 12.14 -7.87 4.14
C VAL A 186 12.63 -8.73 2.97
N GLU A 187 13.38 -8.14 2.03
CA GLU A 187 13.97 -8.85 0.88
C GLU A 187 15.43 -9.30 1.15
N LEU A 188 15.99 -8.98 2.32
CA LEU A 188 17.37 -9.31 2.66
C LEU A 188 17.48 -10.56 3.52
N ALA A 189 18.66 -11.18 3.51
CA ALA A 189 19.04 -12.14 4.53
C ALA A 189 19.07 -11.45 5.91
N ILE A 190 18.65 -12.16 6.95
CA ILE A 190 18.42 -11.58 8.28
C ILE A 190 19.63 -10.81 8.85
N ASN A 191 20.85 -11.30 8.63
CA ASN A 191 22.08 -10.62 9.10
C ASN A 191 22.35 -9.31 8.33
N ASP A 192 22.02 -9.27 7.05
CA ASP A 192 22.16 -8.06 6.23
C ASP A 192 21.05 -7.05 6.58
N ALA A 193 19.83 -7.54 6.83
CA ALA A 193 18.71 -6.74 7.34
C ALA A 193 19.07 -6.05 8.67
N TYR A 194 19.64 -6.77 9.64
CA TYR A 194 20.10 -6.17 10.90
C TYR A 194 21.26 -5.19 10.71
N ARG A 195 22.24 -5.51 9.87
CA ARG A 195 23.36 -4.59 9.58
C ARG A 195 22.87 -3.28 8.97
N MET A 196 21.92 -3.36 8.04
CA MET A 196 21.26 -2.18 7.46
C MET A 196 20.43 -1.45 8.52
N GLY A 197 19.63 -2.16 9.31
CA GLY A 197 18.77 -1.60 10.35
C GLY A 197 19.55 -0.79 11.37
N SER A 198 20.66 -1.32 11.89
CA SER A 198 21.53 -0.60 12.83
C SER A 198 22.08 0.70 12.23
N ARG A 199 22.48 0.69 10.96
CA ARG A 199 22.96 1.90 10.26
C ARG A 199 21.84 2.92 10.11
N VAL A 200 20.66 2.48 9.62
CA VAL A 200 19.48 3.34 9.48
C VAL A 200 19.07 3.95 10.81
N MET A 201 19.09 3.19 11.91
CA MET A 201 18.80 3.71 13.25
C MET A 201 19.79 4.78 13.69
N VAL A 202 21.10 4.56 13.52
CA VAL A 202 22.14 5.56 13.84
C VAL A 202 21.97 6.82 13.00
N ASP A 203 21.71 6.69 11.70
CA ASP A 203 21.48 7.84 10.83
C ASP A 203 20.19 8.59 11.18
N THR A 204 19.14 7.86 11.55
CA THR A 204 17.86 8.44 11.98
C THR A 204 18.02 9.22 13.27
N LEU A 205 18.82 8.75 14.23
CA LEU A 205 19.11 9.49 15.47
C LEU A 205 19.78 10.83 15.23
N ARG A 206 20.45 11.01 14.08
CA ARG A 206 21.04 12.30 13.71
C ARG A 206 20.02 13.29 13.16
N LEU A 207 18.74 12.96 13.05
CA LEU A 207 17.71 13.90 12.56
C LEU A 207 17.19 14.81 13.67
N VAL A 208 16.87 16.06 13.31
CA VAL A 208 16.24 17.03 14.22
C VAL A 208 14.96 16.47 14.81
N ASP A 209 14.11 15.86 13.98
CA ASP A 209 12.84 15.29 14.45
C ASP A 209 13.06 14.09 15.39
N SER A 210 14.13 13.31 15.23
CA SER A 210 14.44 12.24 16.19
C SER A 210 14.84 12.80 17.55
N GLN A 211 15.72 13.80 17.57
CA GLN A 211 16.14 14.46 18.82
C GLN A 211 14.98 15.16 19.51
N GLU A 212 14.13 15.85 18.74
CA GLU A 212 12.89 16.45 19.24
C GLU A 212 11.95 15.41 19.86
N GLY A 213 11.78 14.26 19.21
CA GLY A 213 10.94 13.18 19.73
C GLY A 213 11.45 12.60 21.05
N ILE A 214 12.76 12.39 21.14
CA ILE A 214 13.42 11.92 22.37
C ILE A 214 13.29 12.96 23.48
N ASP A 215 13.61 14.22 23.21
CA ASP A 215 13.51 15.31 24.20
C ASP A 215 12.06 15.50 24.68
N ALA A 216 11.10 15.50 23.75
CA ALA A 216 9.69 15.65 24.07
C ALA A 216 9.19 14.54 24.99
N PHE A 217 9.61 13.30 24.72
CA PHE A 217 9.29 12.14 25.55
C PHE A 217 9.88 12.26 26.95
N VAL A 218 11.19 12.57 27.06
CA VAL A 218 11.89 12.74 28.35
C VAL A 218 11.24 13.84 29.18
N ASN A 219 10.86 14.95 28.55
CA ASN A 219 10.26 16.11 29.20
C ASN A 219 8.71 16.05 29.29
N LYS A 220 8.08 14.92 28.93
CA LYS A 220 6.62 14.70 28.99
C LYS A 220 5.80 15.79 28.28
N ARG A 221 6.31 16.31 27.16
CA ARG A 221 5.64 17.30 26.31
C ARG A 221 5.27 16.69 24.96
N LYS A 222 4.40 17.36 24.20
CA LYS A 222 4.15 16.97 22.81
C LYS A 222 5.33 17.40 21.94
N PRO A 223 5.76 16.55 20.99
CA PRO A 223 6.80 16.91 20.04
C PRO A 223 6.30 17.91 19.00
N ASN A 224 7.20 18.77 18.52
CA ASN A 224 7.00 19.72 17.44
C ASN A 224 7.85 19.35 16.22
N TRP A 225 7.27 18.56 15.32
CA TRP A 225 7.98 18.03 14.16
C TRP A 225 8.27 19.09 13.09
N THR A 226 9.53 19.18 12.66
CA THR A 226 9.90 19.96 11.48
C THR A 226 9.46 19.29 10.18
N ASN A 227 9.28 17.96 10.20
CA ASN A 227 8.92 17.10 9.06
C ASN A 227 9.98 17.11 7.95
N THR A 228 11.24 17.40 8.30
CA THR A 228 12.36 17.47 7.35
C THR A 228 13.43 16.42 7.63
N ASN A 229 14.28 16.17 6.64
CA ASN A 229 15.47 15.32 6.78
C ASN A 229 16.69 16.10 7.35
N LYS A 230 16.45 17.23 8.02
CA LYS A 230 17.53 18.05 8.59
C LYS A 230 18.22 17.27 9.70
N LYS A 231 19.56 17.24 9.66
CA LYS A 231 20.37 16.61 10.70
C LYS A 231 20.55 17.57 11.89
N ALA A 232 20.39 17.05 13.11
CA ALA A 232 20.96 17.61 14.33
C ALA A 232 22.49 17.50 14.22
N HIS A 233 23.19 18.51 14.75
CA HIS A 233 24.63 18.72 14.62
C HIS A 233 25.49 17.45 14.67
#